data_AF-A0A6V8N0X5-F1
#
_entry.id   AF-A0A6V8N0X5-F1
#
_cell.length_a   1.000
_cell.length_b   1.000
_cell.length_c   1.000
_cell.angle_alpha   90.00
_cell.angle_beta   90.00
_cell.angle_gamma   90.00
#
_symmetry.space_group_name_H-M   'P 1'
#
loop_
_entity.id
_entity.type
_entity.pdbx_description
1 polymer ?
#
loop_
_entity_poly.entity_id
_entity_poly.type
_entity_poly.pdbx_seq_one_letter_code
_entity_poly.pdbx_strand_id
1 'polypeptide(L)'
;MIDYDKFSKSLKHLELQFANYSSSRERDLPELDREALAESVVHRFETCYDCLWKILKRYLMEELGIPDVPNSPKPIFRLGFENKLFPSVEGWLEYAQARVDTSHDYSGEKAEECLKLMGYFIDDAIGLYQTMTGEAWE
;
A
#
# COMPACT_ATOMS: atom_id res chain seq x y z
N MET A 1 -7.40 -21.62 -0.64
CA MET A 1 -6.28 -20.98 -1.34
C MET A 1 -6.65 -19.54 -1.53
N ILE A 2 -5.87 -18.65 -0.91
CA ILE A 2 -6.11 -17.20 -0.97
C ILE A 2 -5.90 -16.72 -2.41
N ASP A 3 -6.83 -15.91 -2.90
CA ASP A 3 -6.72 -15.23 -4.19
C ASP A 3 -6.02 -13.88 -4.01
N TYR A 4 -4.81 -13.75 -4.57
CA TYR A 4 -3.97 -12.56 -4.50
C TYR A 4 -4.15 -11.61 -5.70
N ASP A 5 -4.95 -11.96 -6.71
CA ASP A 5 -5.05 -11.24 -7.99
C ASP A 5 -5.39 -9.76 -7.82
N LYS A 6 -6.33 -9.44 -6.93
CA LYS A 6 -6.70 -8.05 -6.66
C LYS A 6 -5.57 -7.25 -6.02
N PHE A 7 -4.82 -7.87 -5.11
CA PHE A 7 -3.70 -7.23 -4.45
C PHE A 7 -2.55 -7.02 -5.43
N SER A 8 -2.14 -8.05 -6.17
CA SER A 8 -1.05 -7.94 -7.15
C SER A 8 -1.38 -6.91 -8.25
N LYS A 9 -2.59 -6.93 -8.81
CA LYS A 9 -3.00 -5.93 -9.81
C LYS A 9 -3.00 -4.51 -9.27
N SER A 10 -3.55 -4.28 -8.08
CA SER A 10 -3.57 -2.95 -7.48
C SER A 10 -2.17 -2.43 -7.13
N LEU A 11 -1.28 -3.31 -6.63
CA LEU A 11 0.11 -2.98 -6.36
C LEU A 11 0.87 -2.66 -7.65
N LYS A 12 0.68 -3.45 -8.72
CA LYS A 12 1.30 -3.18 -10.03
C LYS A 12 0.85 -1.85 -10.62
N HIS A 13 -0.44 -1.54 -10.51
CA HIS A 13 -0.97 -0.25 -10.94
C HIS A 13 -0.40 0.93 -10.16
N LEU A 14 -0.21 0.77 -8.84
CA LEU A 14 0.44 1.80 -8.01
C LEU A 14 1.90 1.98 -8.42
N GLU A 15 2.67 0.88 -8.54
CA GLU A 15 4.07 0.88 -8.96
C GLU A 15 4.26 1.66 -10.27
N LEU A 16 3.49 1.29 -11.30
CA LEU A 16 3.57 1.92 -12.62
C LEU A 16 3.18 3.41 -12.58
N GLN A 17 2.14 3.76 -11.85
CA GLN A 17 1.70 5.15 -11.76
C GLN A 17 2.68 6.00 -10.95
N PHE A 18 3.29 5.45 -9.90
CA PHE A 18 4.30 6.14 -9.12
C PHE A 18 5.57 6.38 -9.94
N ALA A 19 6.01 5.39 -10.74
CA ALA A 19 7.11 5.58 -11.68
C ALA A 19 6.80 6.66 -12.74
N ASN A 20 5.56 6.67 -13.27
CA ASN A 20 5.09 7.71 -14.18
C ASN A 20 5.07 9.10 -13.52
N TYR A 21 4.62 9.19 -12.26
CA TYR A 21 4.65 10.43 -11.49
C TYR A 21 6.08 10.91 -11.22
N SER A 22 7.00 10.04 -10.82
CA SER A 22 8.40 10.42 -10.54
C SER A 22 9.12 10.92 -11.80
N SER A 23 8.95 10.23 -12.93
CA SER A 23 9.50 10.68 -14.22
C SER A 23 8.79 11.92 -14.78
N SER A 24 7.58 12.24 -14.32
CA SER A 24 6.83 13.42 -14.76
C SER A 24 7.50 14.74 -14.42
N ARG A 25 8.37 14.76 -13.41
CA ARG A 25 9.08 15.96 -12.95
C ARG A 25 10.02 16.53 -14.00
N GLU A 26 10.49 15.69 -14.92
CA GLU A 26 11.36 16.08 -16.03
C GLU A 26 10.57 16.45 -17.30
N ARG A 27 9.24 16.28 -17.28
CA ARG A 27 8.36 16.56 -18.42
C ARG A 27 7.78 17.97 -18.34
N ASP A 28 7.69 18.63 -19.49
CA ASP A 28 6.95 19.89 -19.62
C ASP A 28 5.45 19.62 -19.72
N LEU A 29 4.81 19.46 -18.56
CA LEU A 29 3.37 19.27 -18.42
C LEU A 29 2.68 20.54 -17.91
N PRO A 30 1.40 20.77 -18.24
CA PRO A 30 0.54 21.69 -17.50
C PRO A 30 0.49 21.36 -16.00
N GLU A 31 0.24 22.36 -15.16
CA GLU A 31 0.09 22.20 -13.70
C GLU A 31 -1.03 21.22 -13.34
N LEU A 32 -2.21 21.39 -13.96
CA LEU A 32 -3.36 20.52 -13.77
C LEU A 32 -3.04 19.04 -14.08
N ASP A 33 -2.21 18.78 -15.09
CA ASP A 33 -1.81 17.42 -15.44
C ASP A 33 -0.86 16.84 -14.39
N ARG A 34 0.00 17.65 -13.77
CA ARG A 34 0.85 17.22 -12.65
C ARG A 34 0.04 16.92 -11.40
N GLU A 35 -0.96 17.75 -11.08
CA GLU A 35 -1.90 17.52 -9.98
C GLU A 35 -2.69 16.23 -10.20
N ALA A 36 -3.26 16.03 -11.39
CA ALA A 36 -4.00 14.81 -11.72
C ALA A 36 -3.14 13.54 -11.61
N LEU A 37 -1.85 13.61 -11.96
CA LEU A 37 -0.92 12.49 -11.78
C LEU A 37 -0.68 12.18 -10.30
N ALA A 38 -0.48 13.22 -9.47
CA ALA A 38 -0.31 13.10 -8.03
C ALA A 38 -1.55 12.47 -7.36
N GLU A 39 -2.74 13.00 -7.64
CA GLU A 39 -4.01 12.45 -7.17
C GLU A 39 -4.21 10.99 -7.59
N SER A 40 -3.82 10.65 -8.82
CA SER A 40 -3.90 9.28 -9.32
C SER A 40 -3.01 8.31 -8.52
N VAL A 41 -1.81 8.73 -8.10
CA VAL A 41 -0.94 7.90 -7.24
C VAL A 41 -1.62 7.68 -5.89
N VAL A 42 -2.11 8.74 -5.25
CA VAL A 42 -2.76 8.66 -3.93
C VAL A 42 -3.96 7.72 -3.98
N HIS A 43 -4.83 7.86 -4.97
CA HIS A 43 -6.00 7.00 -5.11
C HIS A 43 -5.65 5.51 -5.34
N ARG A 44 -4.59 5.24 -6.12
CA ARG A 44 -4.09 3.88 -6.32
C ARG A 44 -3.48 3.31 -5.05
N PHE A 45 -2.81 4.13 -4.25
CA PHE A 45 -2.34 3.74 -2.92
C PHE A 45 -3.50 3.36 -2.01
N GLU A 46 -4.55 4.17 -1.94
CA GLU A 46 -5.73 3.87 -1.10
C GLU A 46 -6.34 2.51 -1.47
N THR A 47 -6.49 2.26 -2.77
CA THR A 47 -7.02 0.99 -3.30
C THR A 47 -6.09 -0.19 -2.99
N CYS A 48 -4.79 -0.04 -3.22
CA CYS A 48 -3.80 -1.08 -2.98
C CYS A 48 -3.72 -1.42 -1.50
N TYR A 49 -3.61 -0.40 -0.64
CA TYR A 49 -3.60 -0.55 0.81
C TYR A 49 -4.85 -1.30 1.30
N ASP A 50 -6.04 -0.93 0.81
CA ASP A 50 -7.30 -1.59 1.19
C ASP A 50 -7.41 -3.04 0.74
N CYS A 51 -6.74 -3.41 -0.36
CA CYS A 51 -6.62 -4.80 -0.77
C CYS A 51 -5.60 -5.54 0.11
N LEU A 52 -4.44 -4.92 0.34
CA LEU A 52 -3.32 -5.48 1.08
C LEU A 52 -3.72 -5.90 2.50
N TRP A 53 -4.29 -4.99 3.30
CA TRP A 53 -4.58 -5.33 4.70
C TRP A 53 -5.66 -6.41 4.82
N LYS A 54 -6.59 -6.50 3.86
CA LYS A 54 -7.61 -7.56 3.80
C LYS A 54 -7.01 -8.92 3.41
N ILE A 55 -6.05 -8.92 2.48
CA ILE A 55 -5.31 -10.12 2.11
C ILE A 55 -4.43 -10.59 3.27
N LEU A 56 -3.69 -9.69 3.91
CA LEU A 56 -2.90 -10.00 5.09
C LEU A 56 -3.78 -10.59 6.21
N LYS A 57 -4.96 -10.00 6.46
CA LYS A 57 -5.93 -10.57 7.40
C LYS A 57 -6.31 -12.01 7.04
N ARG A 58 -6.64 -12.28 5.78
CA ARG A 58 -6.97 -13.64 5.32
C ARG A 58 -5.80 -14.60 5.49
N TYR A 59 -4.59 -14.16 5.16
CA TYR A 59 -3.38 -14.97 5.34
C TYR A 59 -3.17 -15.36 6.80
N LEU A 60 -3.28 -14.40 7.73
CA LEU A 60 -3.18 -14.66 9.17
C LEU A 60 -4.22 -15.69 9.64
N MET A 61 -5.44 -15.64 9.11
CA MET A 61 -6.53 -16.54 9.50
C MET A 61 -6.43 -17.93 8.86
N GLU A 62 -6.20 -18.00 7.55
CA GLU A 62 -6.31 -19.24 6.75
C GLU A 62 -5.00 -20.02 6.71
N GLU A 63 -3.86 -19.34 6.58
CA GLU A 63 -2.54 -20.00 6.43
C GLU A 63 -1.82 -20.15 7.77
N LEU A 64 -1.89 -19.13 8.64
CA LEU A 64 -1.30 -19.20 9.99
C LEU A 64 -2.26 -19.70 11.07
N GLY A 65 -3.56 -19.85 10.75
CA GLY A 65 -4.55 -20.39 11.67
C GLY A 65 -4.85 -19.51 12.89
N ILE A 66 -4.61 -18.20 12.81
CA ILE A 66 -4.83 -17.28 13.93
C ILE A 66 -6.34 -17.02 14.08
N PRO A 67 -6.96 -17.37 15.23
CA PRO A 67 -8.36 -17.08 15.47
C PRO A 67 -8.58 -15.60 15.85
N ASP A 68 -9.81 -15.12 15.69
CA ASP A 68 -10.27 -13.82 16.20
C ASP A 68 -9.46 -12.59 15.75
N VAL A 69 -8.97 -12.63 14.51
CA VAL A 69 -8.19 -11.54 13.92
C VAL A 69 -9.05 -10.25 13.82
N PRO A 70 -8.59 -9.10 14.37
CA PRO A 70 -9.34 -7.86 14.41
C PRO A 70 -9.79 -7.35 13.03
N ASN A 71 -10.78 -6.46 13.00
CA ASN A 71 -11.28 -5.87 11.75
C ASN A 71 -10.81 -4.43 11.54
N SER A 72 -9.51 -4.18 11.70
CA SER A 72 -8.90 -2.88 11.43
C SER A 72 -7.43 -3.02 11.04
N PRO A 73 -6.87 -2.14 10.19
CA PRO A 73 -5.53 -2.34 9.63
C PRO A 73 -4.39 -2.33 10.65
N LYS A 74 -4.37 -1.36 11.58
CA LYS A 74 -3.26 -1.22 12.54
C LYS A 74 -3.03 -2.51 13.36
N PRO A 75 -4.05 -3.15 13.95
CA PRO A 75 -3.89 -4.47 14.58
C PRO A 75 -3.46 -5.59 13.63
N ILE A 76 -3.95 -5.60 12.38
CA ILE A 76 -3.53 -6.59 11.37
C ILE A 76 -2.03 -6.52 11.11
N PHE A 77 -1.48 -5.31 10.95
CA PHE A 77 -0.04 -5.15 10.74
C PHE A 77 0.78 -5.53 11.97
N ARG A 78 0.27 -5.27 13.19
CA ARG A 78 0.93 -5.75 14.43
C ARG A 78 1.00 -7.27 14.47
N LEU A 79 -0.10 -7.95 14.13
CA LEU A 79 -0.11 -9.42 14.04
C LEU A 79 0.84 -9.93 12.94
N GLY A 80 0.90 -9.26 11.79
CA GLY A 80 1.85 -9.60 10.72
C GLY A 80 3.30 -9.52 11.18
N PHE A 81 3.65 -8.48 11.93
CA PHE A 81 4.97 -8.32 12.55
C PHE A 81 5.27 -9.38 13.61
N GLU A 82 4.34 -9.64 14.53
CA GLU A 82 4.47 -10.67 15.58
C GLU A 82 4.70 -12.07 14.98
N ASN A 83 4.14 -12.31 13.80
CA ASN A 83 4.30 -13.55 13.03
C ASN A 83 5.43 -13.48 11.97
N LYS A 84 6.31 -12.47 12.06
CA LYS A 84 7.53 -12.34 11.26
C LYS A 84 7.31 -12.27 9.75
N LEU A 85 6.16 -11.75 9.31
CA LEU A 85 5.88 -11.55 7.88
C LEU A 85 6.64 -10.36 7.28
N PHE A 86 7.16 -9.48 8.13
CA PHE A 86 8.02 -8.36 7.76
C PHE A 86 8.86 -7.93 8.98
N PRO A 87 10.00 -7.24 8.77
CA PRO A 87 10.99 -7.01 9.82
C PRO A 87 10.66 -5.87 10.79
N SER A 88 9.69 -5.00 10.47
CA SER A 88 9.33 -3.82 11.27
C SER A 88 7.86 -3.45 11.02
N VAL A 89 7.17 -2.95 12.05
CA VAL A 89 5.76 -2.54 11.96
C VAL A 89 5.59 -1.04 11.77
N GLU A 90 6.62 -0.26 12.08
CA GLU A 90 6.60 1.20 12.17
C GLU A 90 6.13 1.83 10.84
N GLY A 91 6.73 1.44 9.71
CA GLY A 91 6.33 1.92 8.38
C GLY A 91 4.87 1.60 8.05
N TRP A 92 4.39 0.40 8.39
CA TRP A 92 2.99 0.01 8.20
C TRP A 92 2.01 0.88 9.00
N LEU A 93 2.40 1.30 10.21
CA LEU A 93 1.58 2.21 11.01
C LEU A 93 1.56 3.62 10.43
N GLU A 94 2.64 4.06 9.79
CA GLU A 94 2.71 5.32 9.05
C GLU A 94 1.82 5.27 7.80
N TYR A 95 1.88 4.20 7.01
CA TYR A 95 0.99 4.01 5.86
C TYR A 95 -0.48 3.98 6.28
N ALA A 96 -0.78 3.36 7.42
CA ALA A 96 -2.12 3.35 7.99
C ALA A 96 -2.59 4.76 8.39
N GLN A 97 -1.68 5.62 8.83
CA GLN A 97 -2.00 7.01 9.12
C GLN A 97 -2.18 7.82 7.84
N ALA A 98 -1.27 7.68 6.87
CA ALA A 98 -1.38 8.32 5.56
C ALA A 98 -2.72 7.99 4.88
N ARG A 99 -3.14 6.71 4.92
CA ARG A 99 -4.44 6.27 4.38
C ARG A 99 -5.64 6.96 5.03
N VAL A 100 -5.57 7.25 6.33
CA VAL A 100 -6.66 7.96 7.03
C VAL A 100 -6.63 9.44 6.64
N ASP A 101 -5.45 10.03 6.59
CA ASP A 101 -5.27 11.45 6.29
C ASP A 101 -5.71 11.77 4.85
N THR A 102 -5.38 10.94 3.85
CA THR A 102 -5.73 11.20 2.43
C THR A 102 -7.23 11.19 2.16
N SER A 103 -8.01 10.41 2.91
CA SER A 103 -9.47 10.38 2.76
C SER A 103 -10.20 11.61 3.31
N HIS A 104 -9.50 12.46 4.05
CA HIS A 104 -10.06 13.69 4.64
C HIS A 104 -9.35 14.95 4.14
N ASP A 105 -8.41 14.82 3.21
CA ASP A 105 -7.58 15.93 2.74
C ASP A 105 -8.25 16.69 1.60
N TYR A 106 -8.82 17.85 1.94
CA TYR A 106 -9.33 18.82 0.96
C TYR A 106 -8.29 19.87 0.57
N SER A 107 -7.09 19.85 1.18
CA SER A 107 -6.07 20.91 1.12
C SER A 107 -4.81 20.56 0.33
N GLY A 108 -4.56 19.28 0.05
CA GLY A 108 -3.44 18.77 -0.77
C GLY A 108 -2.13 18.54 0.00
N GLU A 109 -1.99 19.08 1.21
CA GLU A 109 -0.78 18.90 2.03
C GLU A 109 -0.58 17.43 2.46
N LYS A 110 -1.66 16.73 2.81
CA LYS A 110 -1.58 15.31 3.18
C LYS A 110 -1.35 14.42 1.97
N ALA A 111 -1.85 14.80 0.80
CA ALA A 111 -1.52 14.15 -0.46
C ALA A 111 -0.01 14.21 -0.73
N GLU A 112 0.64 15.35 -0.50
CA GLU A 112 2.10 15.46 -0.67
C GLU A 112 2.89 14.57 0.30
N GLU A 113 2.50 14.55 1.58
CA GLU A 113 3.12 13.66 2.58
C GLU A 113 2.91 12.18 2.23
N CYS A 114 1.73 11.81 1.72
CA CYS A 114 1.47 10.47 1.23
C CYS A 114 2.42 10.12 0.08
N LEU A 115 2.59 11.01 -0.91
CA LEU A 115 3.48 10.77 -2.06
C LEU A 115 4.93 10.50 -1.64
N LYS A 116 5.42 11.13 -0.56
CA LYS A 116 6.77 10.90 -0.02
C LYS A 116 6.96 9.48 0.52
N LEU A 117 5.89 8.80 0.93
CA LEU A 117 5.92 7.43 1.46
C LEU A 117 5.82 6.34 0.39
N MET A 118 5.41 6.68 -0.84
CA MET A 118 4.99 5.69 -1.83
C MET A 118 6.08 4.71 -2.24
N GLY A 119 7.32 5.17 -2.38
CA GLY A 119 8.44 4.28 -2.70
C GLY A 119 8.61 3.19 -1.65
N TYR A 120 8.66 3.59 -0.37
CA TYR A 120 8.78 2.66 0.76
C TYR A 120 7.58 1.71 0.86
N PHE A 121 6.35 2.24 0.69
CA PHE A 121 5.15 1.41 0.70
C PHE A 121 5.16 0.35 -0.40
N ILE A 122 5.56 0.71 -1.62
CA ILE A 122 5.63 -0.23 -2.75
C ILE A 122 6.64 -1.34 -2.44
N ASP A 123 7.84 -0.98 -1.98
CA ASP A 123 8.89 -1.95 -1.64
C ASP A 123 8.44 -2.90 -0.52
N ASP A 124 7.85 -2.36 0.55
CA ASP A 124 7.32 -3.16 1.68
C ASP A 124 6.16 -4.06 1.24
N ALA A 125 5.26 -3.56 0.40
CA ALA A 125 4.12 -4.32 -0.14
C ALA A 125 4.58 -5.45 -1.07
N ILE A 126 5.61 -5.23 -1.87
CA ILE A 126 6.26 -6.27 -2.68
C ILE A 126 6.86 -7.33 -1.77
N GLY A 127 7.64 -6.95 -0.76
CA GLY A 127 8.26 -7.90 0.17
C GLY A 127 7.22 -8.75 0.92
N LEU A 128 6.12 -8.13 1.35
CA LEU A 128 5.01 -8.85 1.97
C LEU A 128 4.29 -9.78 0.98
N TYR A 129 4.05 -9.34 -0.27
CA TYR A 129 3.50 -10.21 -1.32
C TYR A 129 4.33 -11.48 -1.48
N GLN A 130 5.64 -11.31 -1.71
CA GLN A 130 6.57 -12.42 -1.91
C GLN A 130 6.62 -13.35 -0.69
N THR A 131 6.54 -12.80 0.52
CA THR A 131 6.49 -13.57 1.76
C THR A 131 5.22 -14.42 1.87
N MET A 132 4.07 -13.86 1.49
CA MET A 132 2.78 -14.59 1.57
C MET A 132 2.60 -15.62 0.46
N THR A 133 3.10 -15.36 -0.76
CA THR A 133 2.89 -16.22 -1.92
C THR A 133 4.05 -17.18 -2.19
N GLY A 134 5.27 -16.82 -1.78
CA GLY A 134 6.50 -17.51 -2.19
C GLY A 134 6.90 -17.25 -3.65
N GLU A 135 6.19 -16.35 -4.34
CA GLU A 135 6.43 -16.01 -5.75
C GLU A 135 7.32 -14.77 -5.87
N ALA A 136 8.11 -14.69 -6.93
CA ALA A 136 8.82 -13.46 -7.28
C ALA A 136 7.83 -12.37 -7.73
N TRP A 137 8.23 -11.11 -7.60
CA TRP A 137 7.42 -9.98 -8.07
C TRP A 137 7.77 -9.70 -9.54
N GLU A 138 6.76 -9.54 -10.40
CA GLU A 138 6.89 -9.33 -11.84
C GLU A 138 6.25 -8.01 -12.31
#